data_AF-A0A2W5A406-F1
#
_entry.id   AF-A0A2W5A406-F1
#
_cell.length_a   1.000
_cell.length_b   1.000
_cell.length_c   1.000
_cell.angle_alpha   90.00
_cell.angle_beta   90.00
_cell.angle_gamma   90.00
#
_symmetry.space_group_name_H-M   'P 1'
#
loop_
_entity.id
_entity.type
_entity.pdbx_description
1 polymer ?
#
loop_
_entity_poly.entity_id
_entity_poly.type
_entity_poly.pdbx_seq_one_letter_code
_entity_poly.pdbx_strand_id
1 'polypeptide(L)' 'MIISSARDFRAAARRRLPPFLYHYIDGAAYDEVTAARNEADLQTIALRQRVLTGTADV' A
#
# COMPACT_ATOMS: atom_id res chain seq x y z
N MET A 1 -3.45 -16.28 -9.62
CA MET A 1 -3.19 -15.50 -8.39
C MET A 1 -4.44 -14.68 -8.14
N ILE A 2 -5.11 -14.90 -7.00
CA ILE A 2 -6.22 -14.05 -6.58
C ILE A 2 -5.59 -12.78 -6.01
N ILE A 3 -6.03 -11.62 -6.48
CA ILE A 3 -5.62 -10.33 -5.93
C ILE A 3 -6.54 -10.05 -4.73
N SER A 4 -5.99 -9.92 -3.53
CA SER A 4 -6.76 -9.62 -2.31
C SER A 4 -6.27 -8.36 -1.58
N SER A 5 -5.14 -7.80 -1.99
CA SER A 5 -4.57 -6.58 -1.43
C SER A 5 -3.91 -5.70 -2.48
N ALA A 6 -3.67 -4.43 -2.15
CA ALA A 6 -2.88 -3.52 -3.00
C ALA A 6 -1.46 -4.05 -3.26
N ARG A 7 -0.85 -4.74 -2.29
CA ARG A 7 0.51 -5.30 -2.41
C ARG A 7 0.60 -6.39 -3.49
N ASP A 8 -0.48 -7.12 -3.72
CA ASP A 8 -0.54 -8.13 -4.79
C ASP A 8 -0.40 -7.50 -6.18
N PHE A 9 -0.95 -6.30 -6.37
CA PHE A 9 -0.78 -5.55 -7.61
C PHE A 9 0.67 -5.12 -7.82
N ARG A 10 1.42 -4.79 -6.76
CA ARG A 10 2.86 -4.49 -6.87
C ARG A 10 3.63 -5.68 -7.44
N ALA A 11 3.37 -6.89 -6.94
CA ALA A 11 3.97 -8.12 -7.45
C ALA A 11 3.54 -8.45 -8.89
N ALA A 12 2.27 -8.21 -9.23
CA ALA A 12 1.77 -8.37 -10.59
C ALA A 12 2.41 -7.36 -11.57
N ALA A 13 2.57 -6.10 -11.15
CA ALA A 13 3.19 -5.03 -11.92
C ALA A 13 4.67 -5.34 -12.21
N ARG A 14 5.42 -5.82 -11.20
CA ARG A 14 6.83 -6.24 -11.37
C ARG A 14 7.02 -7.33 -12.42
N ARG A 15 6.02 -8.19 -12.61
CA ARG A 15 6.05 -9.28 -13.61
C ARG A 15 5.63 -8.82 -15.01
N ARG A 16 4.83 -7.76 -15.12
CA ARG A 16 4.17 -7.34 -16.37
C ARG A 16 4.79 -6.12 -17.02
N LEU A 17 5.36 -5.20 -16.24
CA LEU A 17 5.91 -3.95 -16.75
C LEU A 17 7.38 -4.12 -17.18
N PRO A 18 7.83 -3.38 -18.21
CA PRO A 18 9.26 -3.23 -18.48
C PRO A 18 10.00 -2.72 -17.23
N PRO A 19 11.26 -3.14 -16.99
CA PRO A 19 11.98 -2.78 -15.77
C PRO A 19 12.04 -1.28 -15.48
N PHE A 20 12.33 -0.45 -16.49
CA PHE A 20 12.42 1.00 -16.31
C PHE A 20 11.10 1.61 -15.83
N LEU A 21 9.97 1.14 -16.36
CA LEU A 21 8.65 1.66 -16.04
C LEU A 21 8.21 1.20 -14.64
N TYR A 22 8.55 -0.05 -14.28
CA TYR A 22 8.34 -0.52 -12.92
C TYR A 22 9.10 0.34 -11.91
N HIS A 23 10.41 0.58 -12.13
CA HIS A 23 11.22 1.40 -11.23
C HIS A 23 10.76 2.86 -11.18
N TYR A 24 10.28 3.41 -12.29
CA TYR A 24 9.75 4.78 -12.31
C TYR A 24 8.49 4.93 -11.44
N ILE A 25 7.63 3.90 -11.40
CA ILE A 25 6.39 3.92 -10.62
C ILE A 25 6.64 3.53 -9.15
N ASP A 26 7.48 2.53 -8.92
CA ASP A 26 7.70 1.92 -7.60
C ASP A 26 8.76 2.64 -6.76
N GLY A 27 9.68 3.35 -7.41
CA GLY A 27 10.80 4.03 -6.75
C GLY A 27 10.40 5.30 -6.03
N ALA A 28 11.20 5.68 -5.03
CA ALA A 28 11.06 6.94 -4.30
C ALA A 28 12.36 7.76 -4.34
N ALA A 29 12.33 8.95 -3.74
CA ALA A 29 13.48 9.85 -3.77
C ALA A 29 14.66 9.31 -2.93
N TYR A 30 15.87 9.43 -3.48
CA TYR A 30 17.15 9.12 -2.82
C TYR A 30 17.20 7.73 -2.16
N ASP A 31 17.31 7.68 -0.84
CA ASP A 31 17.39 6.47 -0.02
C ASP A 31 16.01 5.88 0.33
N GLU A 32 14.94 6.46 -0.22
CA GLU A 32 13.55 6.04 -0.06
C GLU A 32 13.04 6.05 1.40
N VAL A 33 13.77 6.70 2.32
CA VAL A 33 13.45 6.71 3.75
C VAL A 33 12.07 7.32 4.01
N THR A 34 11.70 8.37 3.28
CA THR A 34 10.37 8.99 3.40
C THR A 34 9.25 8.03 2.97
N ALA A 35 9.45 7.26 1.89
CA ALA A 35 8.45 6.29 1.44
C ALA A 35 8.27 5.16 2.46
N ALA A 36 9.37 4.67 3.06
CA ALA A 36 9.30 3.69 4.14
C ALA A 36 8.57 4.23 5.38
N ARG A 37 8.83 5.50 5.76
CA ARG A 37 8.15 6.16 6.89
C ARG A 37 6.65 6.32 6.67
N ASN A 38 6.19 6.66 5.46
CA ASN A 38 4.76 6.78 5.16
C ASN A 38 3.97 5.52 5.56
N GLU A 39 4.52 4.34 5.29
CA GLU A 39 3.88 3.08 5.66
C GLU A 39 4.07 2.77 7.15
N ALA A 40 5.28 2.94 7.68
CA ALA A 40 5.58 2.65 9.09
C ALA A 40 4.75 3.51 10.05
N ASP A 41 4.61 4.81 9.75
CA ASP A 41 3.86 5.75 10.60
C ASP A 41 2.39 5.38 10.66
N LEU A 42 1.77 4.99 9.53
CA LEU A 42 0.38 4.50 9.51
C LEU A 42 0.18 3.24 10.34
N GLN A 43 1.16 2.34 10.37
CA GLN A 43 1.09 1.10 11.17
C GLN A 43 1.11 1.37 12.68
N THR A 44 1.60 2.54 13.12
CA THR A 44 1.55 2.94 14.53
C THR A 44 0.17 3.39 14.99
N ILE A 45 -0.74 3.71 14.06
CA ILE A 45 -2.07 4.23 14.36
C ILE A 45 -3.04 3.07 14.60
N ALA A 46 -3.48 2.91 15.85
CA ALA A 46 -4.50 1.93 16.20
C ALA A 46 -5.91 2.45 15.92
N LEU A 47 -6.75 1.62 15.26
CA LEU A 47 -8.17 1.92 15.10
C LEU A 47 -8.94 1.54 16.36
N ARG A 48 -9.78 2.46 16.86
CA ARG A 48 -10.74 2.16 17.92
C ARG A 48 -12.03 1.62 17.31
N GLN A 49 -12.26 0.32 17.46
CA GLN A 49 -13.52 -0.29 17.04
C GLN A 49 -14.70 0.34 17.80
N ARG A 50 -15.76 0.69 17.07
CA ARG A 50 -17.03 1.15 17.62
C ARG A 50 -18.10 0.12 17.28
N VAL A 51 -18.81 -0.37 18.29
CA VAL A 51 -19.85 -1.40 18.15
C VAL A 51 -21.23 -0.82 18.44
N LEU A 52 -22.28 -1.42 17.88
CA LEU A 52 -23.68 -1.02 18.07
C LEU A 52 -23.99 0.42 17.64
N THR A 53 -23.22 1.00 16.72
CA THR A 53 -23.42 2.39 16.25
C THR A 53 -24.29 2.53 15.02
N GLY A 54 -24.79 1.45 14.42
CA GLY A 54 -25.61 1.48 13.21
C GLY A 54 -24.84 2.01 11.99
N THR A 55 -24.17 1.14 11.26
CA THR A 55 -23.55 1.48 9.96
C THR A 55 -24.49 1.03 8.84
N ALA A 56 -25.59 1.75 8.65
CA ALA A 56 -26.58 1.38 7.64
C ALA A 56 -26.09 1.69 6.21
N ASP A 57 -25.34 2.79 6.03
CA ASP A 57 -24.90 3.27 4.71
C ASP A 57 -23.50 3.91 4.79
N VAL A 58 -22.46 3.10 5.03
CA VAL A 58 -21.05 3.49 4.79
C VAL A 58 -20.48 2.56 3.73
#